data_AF-A0A1A7XQT8-F1
#
_entry.id   AF-A0A1A7XQT8-F1
#
_cell.length_a   1.000
_cell.length_b   1.000
_cell.length_c   1.000
_cell.angle_alpha   90.00
_cell.angle_beta   90.00
_cell.angle_gamma   90.00
#
_symmetry.space_group_name_H-M   'P 1'
#
loop_
_entity.id
_entity.type
_entity.pdbx_description
1 polymer ?
#
loop_
_entity_poly.entity_id
_entity_poly.type
_entity_poly.pdbx_seq_one_letter_code
_entity_poly.pdbx_strand_id
1 'polypeptide(L)'
;TNLSLLRDMAVLIAQNFKNDPQRGNFFSLHKKEGDNEFMNIIANEINTEETLVFLTVGEEKGAGLFLLAGPGGPVSDLGPRILELLQGKGAGKNGYFQGKANSLARRGEVEDLLRQHCKHHS
;
A
#
# COMPACT_ATOMS: atom_id res chain seq x y z
N THR A 1 -20.31 11.29 -10.51
CA THR A 1 -18.96 11.83 -10.81
C THR A 1 -17.96 10.73 -10.51
N ASN A 2 -16.99 10.43 -11.38
CA ASN A 2 -16.09 9.27 -11.25
C ASN A 2 -15.35 9.22 -9.88
N LEU A 3 -15.07 10.38 -9.28
CA LEU A 3 -14.48 10.55 -7.95
C LEU A 3 -15.31 9.98 -6.78
N SER A 4 -16.65 10.01 -6.82
CA SER A 4 -17.46 9.41 -5.75
C SER A 4 -17.37 7.89 -5.82
N LEU A 5 -17.35 7.33 -7.02
CA LEU A 5 -17.23 5.89 -7.25
C LEU A 5 -15.90 5.34 -6.72
N LEU A 6 -14.78 6.04 -6.93
CA LEU A 6 -13.48 5.61 -6.41
C LEU A 6 -13.43 5.61 -4.88
N ARG A 7 -14.06 6.60 -4.23
CA ARG A 7 -14.18 6.64 -2.76
C ARG A 7 -15.01 5.48 -2.24
N ASP A 8 -16.20 5.27 -2.80
CA ASP A 8 -17.09 4.17 -2.39
C ASP A 8 -16.40 2.81 -2.59
N MET A 9 -15.67 2.65 -3.70
CA MET A 9 -14.88 1.46 -3.99
C MET A 9 -13.73 1.27 -2.98
N ALA A 10 -13.00 2.33 -2.61
CA ALA A 10 -11.94 2.29 -1.61
C ALA A 10 -12.47 1.80 -0.25
N VAL A 11 -13.59 2.37 0.19
CA VAL A 11 -14.27 1.97 1.44
C VAL A 11 -14.67 0.50 1.39
N LEU A 12 -15.32 0.07 0.30
CA LEU A 12 -15.78 -1.31 0.15
C LEU A 12 -14.62 -2.32 0.17
N ILE A 13 -13.52 -2.01 -0.52
CA ILE A 13 -12.33 -2.86 -0.54
C ILE A 13 -11.76 -3.02 0.87
N ALA A 14 -11.60 -1.91 1.61
CA ALA A 14 -11.06 -1.96 2.96
C ALA A 14 -11.98 -2.69 3.94
N GLN A 15 -13.29 -2.48 3.83
CA GLN A 15 -14.29 -3.21 4.62
C GLN A 15 -14.27 -4.70 4.32
N ASN A 16 -14.16 -5.10 3.05
CA ASN A 16 -14.08 -6.50 2.67
C ASN A 16 -12.85 -7.18 3.30
N PHE A 17 -11.69 -6.51 3.31
CA PHE A 17 -10.51 -7.03 3.99
C PHE A 17 -10.68 -7.10 5.51
N LYS A 18 -11.27 -6.07 6.15
CA LYS A 18 -11.51 -6.06 7.60
C LYS A 18 -12.46 -7.16 8.06
N ASN A 19 -13.47 -7.46 7.25
CA ASN A 19 -14.52 -8.41 7.59
C ASN A 19 -14.17 -9.85 7.21
N ASP A 20 -13.05 -10.08 6.53
CA ASP A 20 -12.58 -11.42 6.20
C ASP A 20 -12.01 -12.11 7.47
N PRO A 21 -12.62 -13.22 7.95
CA PRO A 21 -12.12 -13.95 9.11
C PRO A 21 -10.73 -14.57 8.91
N GLN A 22 -10.29 -14.72 7.65
CA GLN A 22 -8.97 -15.25 7.28
C GLN A 22 -7.98 -14.14 6.93
N ARG A 23 -8.30 -12.87 7.22
CA ARG A 23 -7.40 -11.76 6.96
C ARG A 23 -6.07 -11.96 7.68
N GLY A 24 -4.98 -11.85 6.93
CA GLY A 24 -3.63 -11.81 7.49
C GLY A 24 -3.25 -10.40 7.96
N ASN A 25 -1.99 -10.25 8.38
CA ASN A 25 -1.35 -8.98 8.74
C ASN A 25 -0.72 -8.24 7.53
N PHE A 26 -1.09 -8.63 6.31
CA PHE A 26 -0.61 -8.01 5.07
C PHE A 26 -1.74 -7.82 4.06
N PHE A 27 -1.86 -6.60 3.53
CA PHE A 27 -2.76 -6.26 2.43
C PHE A 27 -1.99 -5.56 1.32
N SER A 28 -2.27 -5.92 0.07
CA SER A 28 -1.75 -5.18 -1.08
C SER A 28 -2.78 -5.04 -2.20
N LEU A 29 -2.73 -3.89 -2.88
CA LEU A 29 -3.59 -3.59 -4.00
C LEU A 29 -2.90 -2.68 -5.01
N HIS A 30 -3.12 -2.98 -6.29
CA HIS A 30 -2.84 -2.05 -7.38
C HIS A 30 -4.15 -1.61 -8.05
N LYS A 31 -4.30 -0.30 -8.30
CA LYS A 31 -5.43 0.25 -9.04
C LYS A 31 -4.96 1.30 -10.04
N LYS A 32 -5.02 0.99 -11.33
CA LYS A 32 -4.57 1.89 -12.40
C LYS A 32 -5.24 3.26 -12.35
N GLU A 33 -6.56 3.29 -12.15
CA GLU A 33 -7.36 4.52 -12.13
C GLU A 33 -7.41 5.22 -10.76
N GLY A 34 -6.69 4.70 -9.76
CA GLY A 34 -6.68 5.28 -8.41
C GLY A 34 -5.81 6.53 -8.32
N ASP A 35 -5.98 7.27 -7.23
CA ASP A 35 -5.18 8.44 -6.89
C ASP A 35 -4.67 8.36 -5.44
N ASN A 36 -4.09 9.46 -4.94
CA ASN A 36 -3.59 9.52 -3.57
C ASN A 36 -4.73 9.38 -2.54
N GLU A 37 -5.90 9.94 -2.82
CA GLU A 37 -7.05 9.86 -1.94
C GLU A 37 -7.58 8.43 -1.84
N PHE A 38 -7.70 7.74 -2.96
CA PHE A 38 -8.08 6.33 -3.03
C PHE A 38 -7.21 5.47 -2.10
N MET A 39 -5.89 5.65 -2.17
CA MET A 39 -4.95 4.90 -1.31
C MET A 39 -5.12 5.26 0.17
N ASN A 40 -5.26 6.55 0.50
CA ASN A 40 -5.41 7.00 1.88
C ASN A 40 -6.72 6.50 2.51
N ILE A 41 -7.82 6.48 1.76
CA ILE A 41 -9.10 5.93 2.25
C ILE A 41 -8.92 4.46 2.62
N ILE A 42 -8.30 3.66 1.76
CA ILE A 42 -8.07 2.23 2.06
C ILE A 42 -7.22 2.07 3.32
N ALA A 43 -6.09 2.78 3.40
CA ALA A 43 -5.18 2.66 4.55
C ALA A 43 -5.86 3.08 5.86
N ASN A 44 -6.57 4.21 5.87
CA ASN A 44 -7.30 4.68 7.05
C ASN A 44 -8.41 3.71 7.44
N GLU A 45 -9.18 3.20 6.47
CA GLU A 45 -10.27 2.27 6.73
C GLU A 45 -9.76 0.95 7.30
N ILE A 46 -8.65 0.38 6.79
CA ILE A 46 -8.11 -0.89 7.29
C ILE A 46 -7.66 -0.80 8.76
N ASN A 47 -7.32 0.41 9.25
CA ASN A 47 -6.66 0.66 10.53
C ASN A 47 -5.33 -0.11 10.66
N THR A 48 -4.24 0.53 10.23
CA THR A 48 -2.94 -0.11 9.96
C THR A 48 -2.06 -0.38 11.18
N GLU A 49 -2.61 -0.32 12.40
CA GLU A 49 -1.83 -0.52 13.63
C GLU A 49 -1.16 -1.90 13.72
N GLU A 50 -1.79 -2.94 13.16
CA GLU A 50 -1.30 -4.33 13.17
C GLU A 50 -1.16 -4.93 11.76
N THR A 51 -1.47 -4.16 10.71
CA THR A 51 -1.49 -4.63 9.32
C THR A 51 -0.57 -3.79 8.46
N LEU A 52 0.34 -4.43 7.75
CA LEU A 52 1.09 -3.79 6.67
C LEU A 52 0.23 -3.70 5.41
N VAL A 53 0.05 -2.48 4.91
CA VAL A 53 -0.78 -2.15 3.75
C VAL A 53 0.11 -1.55 2.68
N PHE A 54 0.19 -2.17 1.52
CA PHE A 54 0.96 -1.68 0.37
C PHE A 54 0.07 -1.43 -0.85
N LEU A 55 -0.10 -0.16 -1.20
CA LEU A 55 -0.98 0.29 -2.26
C LEU A 55 -0.17 0.95 -3.37
N THR A 56 -0.60 0.73 -4.62
CA THR A 56 -0.04 1.41 -5.78
C THR A 56 -1.14 1.84 -6.74
N VAL A 57 -0.94 2.97 -7.41
CA VAL A 57 -1.83 3.47 -8.45
C VAL A 57 -1.02 3.98 -9.63
N GLY A 58 -1.59 4.00 -10.84
CA GLY A 58 -0.90 4.36 -12.07
C GLY A 58 -0.65 3.18 -13.01
N GLU A 59 0.29 3.31 -13.93
CA GLU A 59 0.48 2.31 -14.99
C GLU A 59 1.16 1.04 -14.47
N GLU A 60 0.65 -0.13 -14.86
CA GLU A 60 1.00 -1.44 -14.26
C GLU A 60 2.50 -1.75 -14.20
N LYS A 61 3.27 -1.28 -15.21
CA LYS A 61 4.74 -1.38 -15.25
C LYS A 61 5.43 -0.02 -15.41
N GLY A 62 4.66 1.06 -15.36
CA GLY A 62 5.11 2.43 -15.63
C GLY A 62 5.23 3.25 -14.35
N ALA A 63 5.12 4.57 -14.52
CA ALA A 63 5.12 5.49 -13.40
C ALA A 63 3.79 5.45 -12.64
N GLY A 64 3.85 5.79 -11.35
CA GLY A 64 2.69 5.77 -10.48
C GLY A 64 2.95 6.39 -9.12
N LEU A 65 2.01 6.18 -8.21
CA LEU A 65 2.16 6.49 -6.78
C LEU A 65 2.17 5.20 -5.98
N PHE A 66 2.79 5.25 -4.82
CA PHE A 66 2.76 4.16 -3.86
C PHE A 66 2.53 4.68 -2.45
N LEU A 67 1.97 3.82 -1.61
CA LEU A 67 1.78 4.03 -0.18
C LEU A 67 2.06 2.72 0.56
N LEU A 68 2.95 2.79 1.55
CA LEU A 68 3.13 1.77 2.58
C LEU A 68 2.59 2.35 3.89
N ALA A 69 1.65 1.66 4.53
CA ALA A 69 1.13 2.02 5.85
C ALA A 69 1.18 0.81 6.77
N GLY A 70 1.35 1.05 8.07
CA GLY A 70 1.56 -0.04 9.03
C GLY A 70 2.17 0.42 10.35
N PRO A 71 2.64 -0.55 11.17
CA PRO A 71 3.40 -0.24 12.38
C PRO A 71 4.66 0.57 12.06
N GLY A 72 4.95 1.58 12.89
CA GLY A 72 5.98 2.59 12.59
C GLY A 72 7.39 2.05 12.36
N GLY A 73 7.80 1.01 13.10
CA GLY A 73 9.10 0.35 12.93
C GLY A 73 9.24 -0.28 11.54
N PRO A 74 8.44 -1.31 11.21
CA PRO A 74 8.42 -1.94 9.89
C PRO A 74 8.33 -0.95 8.73
N VAL A 75 7.47 0.08 8.83
CA VAL A 75 7.32 1.08 7.77
C VAL A 75 8.60 1.90 7.58
N SER A 76 9.26 2.28 8.67
CA SER A 76 10.52 3.04 8.61
C SER A 76 11.67 2.19 8.04
N ASP A 77 11.71 0.90 8.38
CA ASP A 77 12.76 -0.02 7.94
C ASP A 77 12.59 -0.44 6.47
N LEU A 78 11.35 -0.66 6.03
CA LEU A 78 11.05 -1.20 4.69
C LEU A 78 10.87 -0.09 3.65
N GLY A 79 10.42 1.11 4.04
CA GLY A 79 10.16 2.22 3.13
C GLY A 79 11.31 2.56 2.18
N PRO A 80 12.56 2.72 2.66
CA PRO A 80 13.73 2.96 1.80
C PRO A 80 13.99 1.83 0.79
N ARG A 81 13.80 0.57 1.19
CA ARG A 81 14.00 -0.59 0.30
C ARG A 81 12.94 -0.62 -0.81
N ILE A 82 11.70 -0.26 -0.50
CA ILE A 82 10.64 -0.13 -1.50
C ILE A 82 10.99 0.97 -2.51
N LEU A 83 11.52 2.11 -2.06
CA LEU A 83 11.93 3.20 -2.96
C LEU A 83 12.95 2.75 -4.00
N GLU A 84 13.94 1.97 -3.58
CA GLU A 84 14.96 1.41 -4.49
C GLU A 84 14.32 0.50 -5.54
N LEU A 85 13.41 -0.39 -5.13
CA LEU A 85 12.71 -1.32 -6.04
C LEU A 85 11.83 -0.57 -7.05
N LEU A 86 11.11 0.45 -6.60
CA LEU A 86 10.21 1.26 -7.42
C LEU A 86 10.92 2.39 -8.20
N GLN A 87 12.24 2.49 -8.01
CA GLN A 87 13.10 3.56 -8.54
C GLN A 87 12.52 4.95 -8.25
N GLY A 88 11.91 5.11 -7.08
CA GLY A 88 11.00 6.20 -6.76
C GLY A 88 11.61 7.30 -5.90
N LYS A 89 10.76 8.22 -5.47
CA LYS A 89 11.05 9.20 -4.41
C LYS A 89 9.87 9.29 -3.47
N GLY A 90 10.14 9.42 -2.18
CA GLY A 90 9.10 9.42 -1.16
C GLY A 90 9.70 9.67 0.22
N ALA A 91 8.82 9.78 1.21
CA ALA A 91 9.19 9.95 2.60
C ALA A 91 8.14 9.26 3.48
N GLY A 92 8.54 8.99 4.72
CA GLY A 92 7.65 8.41 5.72
C GLY A 92 7.60 9.20 7.03
N LYS A 93 6.43 9.15 7.66
CA LYS A 93 6.12 9.71 8.98
C LYS A 93 4.92 8.99 9.57
N ASN A 94 4.92 8.78 10.88
CA ASN A 94 3.75 8.27 11.65
C ASN A 94 3.14 6.97 11.08
N GLY A 95 3.98 5.98 10.73
CA GLY A 95 3.47 4.71 10.18
C GLY A 95 3.01 4.77 8.73
N TYR A 96 3.26 5.88 8.02
CA TYR A 96 3.06 6.02 6.58
C TYR A 96 4.39 6.25 5.88
N PHE A 97 4.57 5.67 4.69
CA PHE A 97 5.66 5.95 3.78
C PHE A 97 5.09 6.00 2.36
N GLN A 98 5.12 7.16 1.71
CA GLN A 98 4.47 7.36 0.41
C GLN A 98 5.33 8.17 -0.55
N GLY A 99 5.05 8.02 -1.83
CA GLY A 99 5.80 8.73 -2.85
C GLY A 99 5.40 8.40 -4.29
N LYS A 100 6.26 8.84 -5.20
CA LYS A 100 6.18 8.54 -6.63
C LYS A 100 7.05 7.32 -6.94
N ALA A 101 6.51 6.41 -7.73
CA ALA A 101 7.23 5.32 -8.36
C ALA A 101 7.55 5.70 -9.80
N ASN A 102 8.80 5.57 -10.24
CA ASN A 102 9.15 5.74 -11.65
C ASN A 102 8.88 4.45 -12.44
N SER A 103 8.90 3.29 -11.77
CA SER A 103 8.55 2.00 -12.37
C SER A 103 7.85 1.09 -11.35
N LEU A 104 6.63 0.67 -11.69
CA LEU A 104 5.88 -0.36 -10.96
C LEU A 104 6.19 -1.79 -11.45
N ALA A 105 7.13 -1.97 -12.38
CA ALA A 105 7.48 -3.29 -12.91
C ALA A 105 7.96 -4.28 -11.85
N ARG A 106 8.56 -3.77 -10.76
CA ARG A 106 9.08 -4.56 -9.63
C ARG A 106 8.14 -4.57 -8.43
N ARG A 107 6.86 -4.19 -8.61
CA ARG A 107 5.84 -4.22 -7.55
C ARG A 107 5.70 -5.61 -6.92
N GLY A 108 5.78 -6.67 -7.71
CA GLY A 108 5.75 -8.05 -7.20
C GLY A 108 6.89 -8.36 -6.23
N GLU A 109 8.11 -7.88 -6.51
CA GLU A 109 9.25 -8.04 -5.59
C GLU A 109 9.04 -7.28 -4.28
N VAL A 110 8.37 -6.13 -4.33
CA VAL A 110 7.97 -5.39 -3.12
C VAL A 110 6.97 -6.21 -2.31
N GLU A 111 5.96 -6.77 -2.95
CA GLU A 111 4.96 -7.61 -2.28
C GLU A 111 5.58 -8.84 -1.61
N ASP A 112 6.52 -9.50 -2.29
CA ASP A 112 7.24 -10.64 -1.73
C ASP A 112 8.09 -10.24 -0.53
N LEU A 113 8.81 -9.12 -0.62
CA LEU A 113 9.59 -8.56 0.48
C LEU A 113 8.71 -8.31 1.73
N LEU A 114 7.57 -7.65 1.53
CA LEU A 114 6.65 -7.31 2.62
C LEU A 114 5.99 -8.55 3.22
N ARG A 115 5.55 -9.49 2.37
CA ARG A 115 4.95 -10.75 2.81
C ARG A 115 5.95 -11.61 3.58
N GLN A 116 7.21 -11.63 3.18
CA GLN A 116 8.28 -12.30 3.93
C GLN A 116 8.46 -11.65 5.30
N HIS A 117 8.49 -10.32 5.40
CA HIS A 117 8.59 -9.63 6.69
C HIS A 117 7.46 -10.02 7.65
N CYS A 118 6.21 -10.03 7.16
CA CYS A 118 5.04 -10.44 7.94
C CYS A 118 5.12 -11.89 8.44
N LYS A 119 5.58 -12.83 7.61
CA LYS A 119 5.72 -14.25 8.00
C LYS A 119 6.73 -14.49 9.11
N HIS A 120 7.80 -13.70 9.18
CA HIS A 120 8.84 -13.85 10.21
C HIS A 120 8.44 -13.25 11.56
N HIS A 121 7.39 -12.42 11.60
CA HIS A 121 6.92 -11.71 12.78
C HIS A 121 5.47 -12.07 13.16
N SER A 122 4.97 -13.21 12.67
CA SER A 122 3.67 -13.78 13.06
C SER A 122 3.82 -14.85 14.15
#